data_AF-R7WG28-F1
#
_entry.id   AF-R7WG28-F1
#
_cell.length_a   1.000
_cell.length_b   1.000
_cell.length_c   1.000
_cell.angle_alpha   90.00
_cell.angle_beta   90.00
_cell.angle_gamma   90.00
#
_symmetry.space_group_name_H-M   'P 1'
#
loop_
_entity.id
_entity.type
_entity.pdbx_description
1 polymer ?
#
loop_
_entity_poly.entity_id
_entity_poly.type
_entity_poly.pdbx_seq_one_letter_code
_entity_poly.pdbx_strand_id
1 'polypeptide(L)'
;MPFLSSSSFSLRASKSSNLWPTRRLPVNVRCVGSSPAAAYTTKVSRNANIAKLQAGYLFPEVARRRAAHLLKYPDAKIISLGVGDTSEPIPEVITNAMAERAHALSTVDGYSGYGAEQGEKKLRAAIAATYYADLGIEETNIFVSDGAKCDISRLQLLFGSNVKIAVQDPSYPVIKFCN
;
A
#
# COMPACT_ATOMS: atom_id res chain seq x y z
N MET A 1 18.33 -41.07 -17.70
CA MET A 1 19.66 -40.68 -18.22
C MET A 1 19.64 -39.19 -18.47
N PRO A 2 20.63 -38.44 -17.96
CA PRO A 2 20.58 -36.99 -17.82
C PRO A 2 21.03 -36.28 -19.10
N PHE A 3 20.44 -35.12 -19.40
CA PHE A 3 21.02 -34.15 -20.32
C PHE A 3 21.39 -32.91 -19.48
N LEU A 4 22.68 -32.78 -19.22
CA LEU A 4 23.31 -31.63 -18.57
C LEU A 4 23.41 -30.49 -19.59
N SER A 5 22.96 -29.29 -19.23
CA SER A 5 23.40 -28.06 -19.89
C SER A 5 23.85 -27.07 -18.82
N SER A 6 25.15 -27.04 -18.59
CA SER A 6 25.82 -26.01 -17.81
C SER A 6 26.26 -24.91 -18.78
N SER A 7 25.62 -23.75 -18.70
CA SER A 7 26.07 -22.54 -19.39
C SER A 7 27.27 -21.95 -18.65
N SER A 8 28.44 -22.06 -19.27
CA SER A 8 29.71 -21.51 -18.76
C SER A 8 29.79 -20.01 -19.08
N PHE A 9 29.59 -19.14 -18.09
CA PHE A 9 29.86 -17.72 -18.25
C PHE A 9 31.36 -17.46 -18.02
N SER A 10 32.09 -17.22 -19.11
CA SER A 10 33.54 -16.97 -19.09
C SER A 10 33.80 -15.46 -19.02
N LEU A 11 34.14 -14.94 -17.84
CA LEU A 11 34.65 -13.57 -17.69
C LEU A 11 36.16 -13.57 -17.92
N ARG A 12 36.58 -13.01 -19.07
CA ARG A 12 37.96 -12.65 -19.38
C ARG A 12 38.45 -11.62 -18.34
N ALA A 13 39.36 -12.04 -17.46
CA ALA A 13 40.16 -11.11 -16.67
C ALA A 13 41.50 -10.84 -17.38
N SER A 14 41.73 -9.56 -17.66
CA SER A 14 42.96 -8.99 -18.20
C SER A 14 44.19 -9.35 -17.36
N LYS A 15 45.28 -9.79 -18.00
CA LYS A 15 46.57 -10.03 -17.35
C LYS A 15 47.30 -8.70 -17.16
N SER A 16 47.34 -8.21 -15.92
CA SER A 16 48.37 -7.27 -15.46
C SER A 16 49.35 -8.04 -14.59
N SER A 17 50.60 -8.07 -15.03
CA SER A 17 51.73 -8.71 -14.36
C SER A 17 52.34 -7.76 -13.35
N ASN A 18 52.31 -8.10 -12.06
CA ASN A 18 53.32 -7.71 -11.07
C ASN A 18 53.27 -8.68 -9.87
N LEU A 19 54.45 -9.18 -9.49
CA LEU A 19 54.69 -10.23 -8.48
C LEU A 19 54.37 -9.78 -7.04
N TRP A 20 53.89 -10.71 -6.21
CA TRP A 20 54.40 -11.00 -4.84
C TRP A 20 53.86 -12.37 -4.35
N PRO A 21 54.65 -13.19 -3.63
CA PRO A 21 54.22 -14.50 -3.18
C PRO A 21 53.40 -14.35 -1.89
N THR A 22 52.08 -14.19 -2.01
CA THR A 22 51.20 -14.29 -0.84
C THR A 22 50.91 -15.75 -0.56
N ARG A 23 51.40 -16.26 0.58
CA ARG A 23 50.97 -17.53 1.17
C ARG A 23 49.44 -17.52 1.24
N ARG A 24 48.77 -18.29 0.39
CA ARG A 24 47.34 -18.56 0.53
C ARG A 24 47.14 -19.48 1.74
N LEU A 25 46.90 -18.90 2.90
CA LEU A 25 46.29 -19.64 4.00
C LEU A 25 44.86 -19.99 3.57
N PRO A 26 44.41 -21.25 3.74
CA PRO A 26 43.04 -21.60 3.43
C PRO A 26 42.11 -20.87 4.42
N VAL A 27 41.49 -19.79 3.98
CA VAL A 27 40.39 -19.16 4.72
C VAL A 27 39.18 -20.07 4.54
N ASN A 28 38.84 -20.82 5.59
CA ASN A 28 37.57 -21.54 5.64
C ASN A 28 36.44 -20.53 5.83
N VAL A 29 35.84 -20.08 4.72
CA VAL A 29 34.56 -19.38 4.75
C VAL A 29 33.47 -20.43 4.94
N ARG A 30 33.03 -20.64 6.19
CA ARG A 30 31.80 -21.40 6.44
C ARG A 30 30.61 -20.50 6.08
N CYS A 31 29.95 -20.82 4.97
CA CYS A 31 28.56 -20.42 4.83
C CYS A 31 27.75 -21.12 5.93
N VAL A 32 27.21 -20.36 6.87
CA VAL A 32 26.22 -20.84 7.84
C VAL A 32 24.86 -20.91 7.13
N GLY A 33 24.81 -21.69 6.05
CA GLY A 33 23.55 -22.13 5.46
C GLY A 33 23.08 -23.31 6.29
N SER A 34 22.20 -23.06 7.25
CA SER A 34 21.57 -24.11 8.05
C SER A 34 20.75 -25.05 7.14
N SER A 35 20.81 -26.35 7.43
CA SER A 35 20.06 -27.41 6.77
C SER A 35 18.55 -27.11 6.64
N PRO A 36 17.85 -27.71 5.66
CA PRO A 36 16.45 -27.37 5.38
C PRO A 36 15.51 -28.08 6.37
N ALA A 37 15.33 -27.55 7.59
CA ALA A 37 14.29 -28.02 8.52
C ALA A 37 13.99 -27.13 9.75
N ALA A 38 14.25 -25.81 9.73
CA ALA A 38 13.77 -24.93 10.81
C ALA A 38 13.38 -23.57 10.25
N ALA A 39 12.11 -23.20 10.41
CA ALA A 39 11.65 -21.85 10.08
C ALA A 39 12.42 -20.84 10.94
N TYR A 40 13.15 -19.93 10.29
CA TYR A 40 13.85 -18.85 10.97
C TYR A 40 12.84 -17.80 11.47
N THR A 41 12.95 -17.42 12.74
CA THR A 41 12.10 -16.38 13.34
C THR A 41 12.92 -15.18 13.75
N THR A 42 12.39 -13.97 13.52
CA THR A 42 13.01 -12.72 13.99
C THR A 42 12.91 -12.58 15.52
N LYS A 43 13.78 -11.76 16.14
CA LYS A 43 13.67 -11.37 17.55
C LYS A 43 12.77 -10.15 17.80
N VAL A 44 12.07 -9.65 16.78
CA VAL A 44 11.17 -8.49 16.90
C VAL A 44 9.89 -8.95 17.59
N SER A 45 9.56 -8.33 18.72
CA SER A 45 8.30 -8.60 19.43
C SER A 45 7.13 -8.05 18.62
N ARG A 46 6.02 -8.81 18.55
CA ARG A 46 4.79 -8.36 17.89
C ARG A 46 4.23 -7.14 18.63
N ASN A 47 3.74 -6.15 17.88
CA ASN A 47 3.04 -5.01 18.45
C ASN A 47 1.79 -5.50 19.22
N ALA A 48 1.74 -5.21 20.52
CA ALA A 48 0.65 -5.63 21.41
C ALA A 48 -0.72 -5.09 20.96
N ASN A 49 -0.78 -3.92 20.33
CA ASN A 49 -2.05 -3.37 19.83
C ASN A 49 -2.63 -4.21 18.70
N ILE A 50 -1.80 -4.83 17.85
CA ILE A 50 -2.27 -5.77 16.81
C ILE A 50 -2.88 -7.04 17.44
N ALA A 51 -2.50 -7.39 18.67
CA ALA A 51 -3.06 -8.54 19.38
C ALA A 51 -4.42 -8.24 20.04
N LYS A 52 -4.76 -6.97 20.29
CA LYS A 52 -6.05 -6.56 20.87
C LYS A 52 -7.22 -6.66 19.88
N LEU A 53 -6.93 -6.69 18.58
CA LEU A 53 -7.94 -6.78 17.53
C LEU A 53 -8.67 -8.13 17.62
N GLN A 54 -9.95 -8.11 18.02
CA GLN A 54 -10.71 -9.31 18.33
C GLN A 54 -11.10 -10.17 17.11
N ALA A 55 -11.03 -9.62 15.89
CA ALA A 55 -11.31 -10.34 14.66
C ALA A 55 -10.64 -9.68 13.44
N GLY A 56 -10.63 -10.40 12.31
CA GLY A 56 -10.32 -9.82 11.01
C GLY A 56 -11.31 -8.71 10.64
N TYR A 57 -10.87 -7.77 9.81
CA TYR A 57 -11.71 -6.66 9.35
C TYR A 57 -12.97 -7.20 8.64
N LEU A 58 -14.11 -6.50 8.82
CA LEU A 58 -15.44 -6.98 8.41
C LEU A 58 -15.51 -7.36 6.92
N PHE A 59 -14.94 -6.53 6.04
CA PHE A 59 -15.08 -6.71 4.59
C PHE A 59 -14.29 -7.91 4.03
N PRO A 60 -13.03 -8.17 4.45
CA PRO A 60 -12.35 -9.43 4.13
C PRO A 60 -13.15 -10.69 4.51
N GLU A 61 -13.85 -10.68 5.64
CA GLU A 61 -14.67 -11.82 6.04
C GLU A 61 -15.92 -11.99 5.15
N VAL A 62 -16.58 -10.89 4.78
CA VAL A 62 -17.69 -10.92 3.81
C VAL A 62 -17.22 -11.46 2.46
N ALA A 63 -16.06 -11.01 1.97
CA ALA A 63 -15.46 -11.50 0.73
C ALA A 63 -15.14 -13.00 0.80
N ARG A 64 -14.56 -13.46 1.91
CA ARG A 64 -14.27 -14.89 2.15
C ARG A 64 -15.54 -15.74 2.11
N ARG A 65 -16.63 -15.28 2.72
CA ARG A 65 -17.93 -15.97 2.71
C ARG A 65 -18.55 -16.02 1.32
N ARG A 66 -18.46 -14.92 0.55
CA ARG A 66 -18.90 -14.88 -0.85
C ARG A 66 -18.14 -15.92 -1.69
N ALA A 67 -16.82 -15.99 -1.54
CA ALA A 67 -16.00 -16.97 -2.27
C ALA A 67 -16.37 -18.42 -1.90
N ALA A 68 -16.55 -18.72 -0.61
CA ALA A 68 -16.98 -20.04 -0.16
C ALA A 68 -18.39 -20.42 -0.70
N HIS A 69 -19.28 -19.43 -0.84
CA HIS A 69 -20.61 -19.64 -1.41
C HIS A 69 -20.55 -20.00 -2.90
N LEU A 70 -19.70 -19.32 -3.68
CA LEU A 70 -19.49 -19.63 -5.10
C LEU A 70 -18.88 -21.02 -5.31
N LEU A 71 -17.95 -21.43 -4.43
CA LEU A 71 -17.40 -22.79 -4.49
C LEU A 71 -18.46 -23.87 -4.20
N LYS A 72 -19.39 -23.58 -3.30
CA LYS A 72 -20.48 -24.50 -2.94
C LYS A 72 -21.58 -24.53 -4.00
N TYR A 73 -21.84 -23.40 -4.65
CA TYR A 73 -22.89 -23.25 -5.67
C TYR A 73 -22.32 -22.53 -6.90
N PRO A 74 -21.62 -23.26 -7.80
CA PRO A 74 -20.96 -22.66 -8.96
C PRO A 74 -21.90 -21.91 -9.91
N ASP A 75 -23.15 -22.36 -10.03
CA ASP A 75 -24.16 -21.76 -10.91
C ASP A 75 -24.94 -20.60 -10.27
N ALA A 76 -24.63 -20.25 -9.01
CA ALA A 76 -25.34 -19.20 -8.29
C ALA A 76 -25.00 -17.80 -8.85
N LYS A 77 -26.02 -17.07 -9.30
CA LYS A 77 -25.91 -15.65 -9.69
C LYS A 77 -26.00 -14.77 -8.44
N ILE A 78 -24.85 -14.42 -7.87
CA ILE A 78 -24.79 -13.60 -6.66
C ILE A 78 -25.08 -12.13 -6.98
N ILE A 79 -26.05 -11.55 -6.26
CA ILE A 79 -26.25 -10.09 -6.18
C ILE A 79 -25.63 -9.61 -4.86
N SER A 80 -24.64 -8.72 -4.96
CA SER A 80 -23.89 -8.23 -3.80
C SER A 80 -24.46 -6.90 -3.31
N LEU A 81 -25.22 -6.92 -2.22
CA LEU A 81 -25.76 -5.72 -1.55
C LEU A 81 -25.12 -5.49 -0.17
N GLY A 82 -23.94 -6.08 0.07
CA GLY A 82 -23.25 -6.02 1.36
C GLY A 82 -22.27 -4.86 1.46
N VAL A 83 -21.15 -4.95 0.74
CA VAL A 83 -20.14 -3.88 0.71
C VAL A 83 -20.64 -2.77 -0.21
N GLY A 84 -20.67 -1.54 0.29
CA GLY A 84 -21.06 -0.33 -0.47
C GLY A 84 -19.98 0.12 -1.44
N ASP A 85 -19.59 -0.76 -2.37
CA ASP A 85 -18.70 -0.44 -3.48
C ASP A 85 -19.51 0.18 -4.62
N THR A 86 -18.93 1.13 -5.35
CA THR A 86 -19.61 1.82 -6.45
C THR A 86 -19.77 0.87 -7.65
N SER A 87 -20.96 0.82 -8.25
CA SER A 87 -21.27 -0.08 -9.37
C SER A 87 -21.19 0.55 -10.76
N GLU A 88 -21.38 1.88 -10.84
CA GLU A 88 -21.53 2.58 -12.12
C GLU A 88 -20.20 3.13 -12.65
N PRO A 89 -20.07 3.28 -13.98
CA PRO A 89 -18.91 3.93 -14.60
C PRO A 89 -18.73 5.37 -14.13
N ILE A 90 -17.47 5.81 -14.05
CA ILE A 90 -17.13 7.21 -13.79
C ILE A 90 -17.58 8.06 -15.01
N PRO A 91 -18.23 9.22 -14.80
CA PRO A 91 -18.63 10.12 -15.87
C PRO A 91 -17.46 10.48 -16.80
N GLU A 92 -17.72 10.51 -18.12
CA GLU A 92 -16.70 10.73 -19.15
C GLU A 92 -15.92 12.04 -18.95
N VAL A 93 -16.58 13.09 -18.47
CA VAL A 93 -15.93 14.38 -18.17
C VAL A 93 -14.78 14.26 -17.15
N ILE A 94 -14.89 13.33 -16.20
CA ILE A 94 -13.86 13.08 -15.20
C ILE A 94 -12.76 12.17 -15.78
N THR A 95 -13.15 11.09 -16.46
CA THR A 95 -12.18 10.14 -17.04
C THR A 95 -11.32 10.78 -18.12
N ASN A 96 -11.90 11.67 -18.94
CA ASN A 96 -11.19 12.40 -19.98
C ASN A 96 -10.15 13.36 -19.37
N ALA A 97 -10.52 14.10 -18.33
CA ALA A 97 -9.56 14.97 -17.63
C ALA A 97 -8.39 14.17 -17.01
N MET A 98 -8.66 12.98 -16.47
CA MET A 98 -7.59 12.10 -15.97
C MET A 98 -6.68 11.58 -17.09
N ALA A 99 -7.26 11.18 -18.23
CA ALA A 99 -6.50 10.70 -19.38
C ALA A 99 -5.63 11.83 -19.98
N GLU A 100 -6.19 13.02 -20.16
CA GLU A 100 -5.46 14.21 -20.59
C GLU A 100 -4.31 14.53 -19.65
N ARG A 101 -4.52 14.45 -18.33
CA ARG A 101 -3.45 14.67 -17.36
C ARG A 101 -2.35 13.63 -17.49
N ALA A 102 -2.69 12.35 -17.69
CA ALA A 102 -1.71 11.30 -17.92
C ALA A 102 -0.89 11.51 -19.20
N HIS A 103 -1.54 11.94 -20.29
CA HIS A 103 -0.85 12.29 -21.54
C HIS A 103 0.02 13.55 -21.39
N ALA A 104 -0.43 14.55 -20.65
CA ALA A 104 0.37 15.77 -20.42
C ALA A 104 1.71 15.47 -19.73
N LEU A 105 1.77 14.45 -18.86
CA LEU A 105 3.00 14.01 -18.20
C LEU A 105 4.05 13.44 -19.18
N SER A 106 3.71 13.14 -20.43
CA SER A 106 4.68 12.73 -21.46
C SER A 106 5.28 13.90 -22.25
N THR A 107 4.91 15.15 -21.93
CA THR A 107 5.41 16.36 -22.59
C THR A 107 6.27 17.18 -21.64
N VAL A 108 7.22 17.95 -22.18
CA VAL A 108 8.08 18.82 -21.35
C VAL A 108 7.25 19.88 -20.62
N ASP A 109 6.29 20.49 -21.29
CA ASP A 109 5.46 21.58 -20.73
C ASP A 109 4.41 21.08 -19.73
N GLY A 110 3.89 19.87 -19.93
CA GLY A 110 2.84 19.28 -19.09
C GLY A 110 3.37 18.46 -17.91
N TYR A 111 4.65 18.09 -17.92
CA TYR A 111 5.25 17.30 -16.86
C TYR A 111 5.37 18.09 -15.54
N SER A 112 5.10 17.42 -14.43
CA SER A 112 5.36 17.95 -13.09
C SER A 112 5.85 16.84 -12.18
N GLY A 113 6.85 17.13 -11.34
CA GLY A 113 7.33 16.22 -10.30
C GLY A 113 6.44 16.22 -9.05
N TYR A 114 7.05 16.24 -7.86
CA TYR A 114 6.31 16.33 -6.61
C TYR A 114 5.41 17.56 -6.57
N GLY A 115 4.15 17.35 -6.18
CA GLY A 115 3.20 18.42 -5.88
C GLY A 115 3.35 18.90 -4.44
N ALA A 116 2.59 19.93 -4.08
CA ALA A 116 2.45 20.35 -2.69
C ALA A 116 1.79 19.21 -1.88
N GLU A 117 2.37 18.85 -0.73
CA GLU A 117 1.87 17.75 0.13
C GLU A 117 0.44 17.98 0.63
N GLN A 118 0.04 19.25 0.78
CA GLN A 118 -1.31 19.65 1.16
C GLN A 118 -2.34 19.46 0.02
N GLY A 119 -1.87 19.27 -1.21
CA GLY A 119 -2.69 19.20 -2.42
C GLY A 119 -2.55 20.43 -3.32
N GLU A 120 -2.93 20.26 -4.59
CA GLU A 120 -2.87 21.32 -5.60
C GLU A 120 -3.74 22.52 -5.18
N LYS A 121 -3.19 23.74 -5.29
CA LYS A 121 -3.89 24.97 -4.89
C LYS A 121 -5.25 25.11 -5.58
N LYS A 122 -5.32 24.86 -6.90
CA LYS A 122 -6.58 24.97 -7.66
C LYS A 122 -7.65 24.01 -7.14
N LEU A 123 -7.27 22.77 -6.81
CA LEU A 123 -8.18 21.78 -6.25
C LEU A 123 -8.67 22.20 -4.85
N ARG A 124 -7.77 22.68 -3.99
CA ARG A 124 -8.15 23.16 -2.64
C ARG A 124 -9.12 24.35 -2.71
N ALA A 125 -8.84 25.31 -3.59
CA ALA A 125 -9.72 26.45 -3.83
C ALA A 125 -11.10 26.01 -4.34
N ALA A 126 -11.14 25.06 -5.28
CA ALA A 126 -12.39 24.50 -5.80
C ALA A 126 -13.20 23.78 -4.71
N ILE A 127 -12.56 23.00 -3.84
CA ILE A 127 -13.22 22.34 -2.70
C ILE A 127 -13.80 23.37 -1.73
N ALA A 128 -13.01 24.37 -1.34
CA ALA A 128 -13.46 25.44 -0.45
C ALA A 128 -14.68 26.19 -1.02
N ALA A 129 -14.62 26.59 -2.30
CA ALA A 129 -15.72 27.29 -2.95
C ALA A 129 -16.97 26.42 -3.19
N THR A 130 -16.80 25.12 -3.46
CA THR A 130 -17.95 24.24 -3.79
C THR A 130 -18.69 23.77 -2.54
N TYR A 131 -17.96 23.43 -1.47
CA TYR A 131 -18.53 22.77 -0.30
C TYR A 131 -18.60 23.68 0.94
N TYR A 132 -17.85 24.79 0.98
CA TYR A 132 -17.68 25.60 2.18
C TYR A 132 -17.76 27.12 1.96
N ALA A 133 -18.33 27.58 0.83
CA ALA A 133 -18.34 29.00 0.44
C ALA A 133 -18.78 29.96 1.56
N ASP A 134 -19.84 29.60 2.28
CA ASP A 134 -20.46 30.46 3.30
C ASP A 134 -20.04 30.11 4.74
N LEU A 135 -19.06 29.23 4.90
CA LEU A 135 -18.65 28.69 6.20
C LEU A 135 -17.31 29.27 6.70
N GLY A 136 -16.73 30.22 5.97
CA GLY A 136 -15.45 30.86 6.34
C GLY A 136 -14.25 29.91 6.30
N ILE A 137 -14.35 28.82 5.53
CA ILE A 137 -13.25 27.86 5.34
C ILE A 137 -12.43 28.30 4.13
N GLU A 138 -11.15 28.56 4.36
CA GLU A 138 -10.21 28.95 3.32
C GLU A 138 -9.56 27.73 2.66
N GLU A 139 -9.00 27.92 1.46
CA GLU A 139 -8.23 26.88 0.77
C GLU A 139 -7.04 26.34 1.62
N THR A 140 -6.53 27.15 2.55
CA THR A 140 -5.43 26.81 3.48
C THR A 140 -5.88 25.84 4.58
N ASN A 141 -7.19 25.73 4.83
CA ASN A 141 -7.76 24.76 5.77
C ASN A 141 -8.00 23.39 5.13
N ILE A 142 -7.91 23.29 3.80
CA ILE A 142 -8.15 22.05 3.05
C ILE A 142 -6.85 21.26 2.89
N PHE A 143 -6.88 19.98 3.24
CA PHE A 143 -5.79 19.02 3.04
C PHE A 143 -6.31 17.90 2.14
N VAL A 144 -5.76 17.76 0.94
CA VAL A 144 -6.18 16.73 -0.03
C VAL A 144 -5.43 15.44 0.28
N SER A 145 -6.14 14.32 0.28
CA SER A 145 -5.58 13.00 0.53
C SER A 145 -6.01 11.98 -0.51
N ASP A 146 -5.39 10.80 -0.43
CA ASP A 146 -5.73 9.60 -1.19
C ASP A 146 -6.98 8.88 -0.66
N GLY A 147 -7.65 9.42 0.37
CA GLY A 147 -8.95 8.94 0.82
C GLY A 147 -9.18 9.05 2.32
N ALA A 148 -10.46 9.13 2.70
CA ALA A 148 -10.89 9.32 4.08
C ALA A 148 -10.37 8.24 5.05
N LYS A 149 -10.25 6.98 4.60
CA LYS A 149 -9.75 5.89 5.44
C LYS A 149 -8.28 6.10 5.85
N CYS A 150 -7.45 6.56 4.92
CA CYS A 150 -6.04 6.86 5.18
C CYS A 150 -5.93 8.04 6.15
N ASP A 151 -6.75 9.08 5.97
CA ASP A 151 -6.74 10.24 6.86
C ASP A 151 -7.18 9.93 8.28
N ILE A 152 -8.18 9.05 8.47
CA ILE A 152 -8.52 8.60 9.82
C ILE A 152 -7.29 7.99 10.50
N SER A 153 -6.51 7.16 9.80
CA SER A 153 -5.27 6.61 10.37
C SER A 153 -4.19 7.67 10.61
N ARG A 154 -4.02 8.65 9.71
CA ARG A 154 -3.08 9.78 9.91
C ARG A 154 -3.47 10.64 11.11
N LEU A 155 -4.76 10.91 11.30
CA LEU A 155 -5.28 11.65 12.45
C LEU A 155 -5.11 10.87 13.76
N GLN A 156 -5.32 9.56 13.76
CA GLN A 156 -5.04 8.72 14.94
C GLN A 156 -3.55 8.74 15.29
N LEU A 157 -2.66 8.72 14.29
CA LEU A 157 -1.22 8.88 14.52
C LEU A 157 -0.89 10.26 15.12
N LEU A 158 -1.55 11.32 14.63
CA LEU A 158 -1.39 12.69 15.15
C LEU A 158 -1.84 12.82 16.61
N PHE A 159 -3.00 12.24 16.98
CA PHE A 159 -3.50 12.29 18.35
C PHE A 159 -2.69 11.42 19.32
N GLY A 160 -2.09 10.33 18.83
CA GLY A 160 -1.29 9.41 19.62
C GLY A 160 -2.12 8.50 20.55
N SER A 161 -1.44 7.70 21.37
CA SER A 161 -2.06 6.63 22.17
C SER A 161 -2.73 7.11 23.48
N ASN A 162 -2.57 8.38 23.84
CA ASN A 162 -2.92 8.88 25.17
C ASN A 162 -4.28 9.58 25.22
N VAL A 163 -5.04 9.55 24.13
CA VAL A 163 -6.37 10.14 24.02
C VAL A 163 -7.46 9.08 24.22
N LYS A 164 -8.60 9.51 24.76
CA LYS A 164 -9.82 8.70 24.76
C LYS A 164 -10.70 9.14 23.61
N ILE A 165 -11.23 8.17 22.87
CA ILE A 165 -12.13 8.42 21.74
C ILE A 165 -13.55 8.00 22.12
N ALA A 166 -14.53 8.78 21.67
CA ALA A 166 -15.94 8.42 21.69
C ALA A 166 -16.39 8.12 20.25
N VAL A 167 -17.21 7.09 20.08
CA VAL A 167 -17.72 6.66 18.78
C VAL A 167 -19.22 6.43 18.88
N GLN A 168 -19.94 6.69 17.79
CA GLN A 168 -21.35 6.34 17.69
C GLN A 168 -21.52 4.81 17.69
N ASP A 169 -22.70 4.34 18.09
CA ASP A 169 -23.03 2.91 18.03
C ASP A 169 -24.44 2.71 17.46
N PRO A 170 -24.60 2.10 16.27
CA PRO A 170 -23.55 1.56 15.39
C PRO A 170 -22.76 2.65 14.63
N SER A 171 -21.52 2.33 14.23
CA SER A 171 -20.68 3.20 13.38
C SER A 171 -19.82 2.41 12.41
N TYR A 172 -19.28 3.08 11.39
CA TYR A 172 -18.30 2.47 10.49
C TYR A 172 -17.07 1.96 11.28
N PRO A 173 -16.62 0.71 11.07
CA PRO A 173 -15.67 0.05 11.96
C PRO A 173 -14.30 0.73 12.06
N VAL A 174 -13.83 1.44 11.03
CA VAL A 174 -12.44 1.95 10.96
C VAL A 174 -12.02 2.75 12.20
N ILE A 175 -12.94 3.51 12.80
CA ILE A 175 -12.64 4.32 13.99
C ILE A 175 -12.40 3.44 15.23
N LYS A 176 -13.03 2.25 15.31
CA LYS A 176 -12.89 1.29 16.41
C LYS A 176 -11.64 0.41 16.29
N PHE A 177 -11.04 0.27 15.10
CA PHE A 177 -9.92 -0.65 14.84
C PHE A 177 -8.52 -0.11 15.20
N CYS A 178 -8.40 1.14 15.64
CA CYS A 178 -7.11 1.81 15.83
C CYS A 178 -6.66 1.99 17.29
N ASN A 179 -7.37 1.42 18.29
CA ASN A 179 -7.05 1.53 19.73
C ASN A 179 -6.91 0.17 20.43
#